data_AF-T0L0X8-F1
#
_entry.id   AF-T0L0X8-F1
#
_cell.length_a   1.000
_cell.length_b   1.000
_cell.length_c   1.000
_cell.angle_alpha   90.00
_cell.angle_beta   90.00
_cell.angle_gamma   90.00
#
_symmetry.space_group_name_H-M   'P 1'
#
loop_
_entity.id
_entity.type
_entity.pdbx_description
1 polymer ?
#
loop_
_entity_poly.entity_id
_entity_poly.type
_entity_poly.pdbx_seq_one_letter_code
_entity_poly.pdbx_strand_id
1 'polypeptide(L)'
;MALLRASLLPLALLPAVLAAPADPPHAVVDPQHPMITPPPTRVRRSPDLTDDIGSYVHSVLGGLGSDVASFVASGVPNFFQNFPTGSAVLSSLGISDGDLKAQPTQVLNVPAYGNWTDEGWNVRIHGNVFKQPNISQSKVDDLANIFLIDVDVDQLPADQAAQARNVTKSIFVVQQGDQNVTMDFVNNVAVRPGASGGAVNARGGAQRVNLPYLTTSEGDFDAFVKLQNTTGSGGGHLLPGNETSSIQTLNMYTNGTLTGNATAYLVPTEGITILSDIDDILRITKIYQPKEGLLNSFARPFTPWENMPEIYANWSASIPDFHFHYLTTTPEQVTRNYMEFIYKTYPLGSFDTRPLNFSDVSATLSIRRFLLDKIFQTFPQRKFILVGDTTNSDVMKAYPAMFKDYPNQVLCILLRNTSATDDGDKFPYNTEGFKDIPQNNYMFFKVPNDLTNLDVSNAQCWNQTIPQNVTFKTQGLPFGLGNAAGSLSPPTTWALAVGLLLLSVAALV
;
A
#
# COMPACT_ATOMS: atom_id res chain seq x y z
N MET A 1 -39.79 -76.47 -46.13
CA MET A 1 -40.06 -75.43 -47.15
C MET A 1 -39.07 -74.32 -46.93
N ALA A 2 -38.21 -74.09 -47.93
CA ALA A 2 -37.20 -73.05 -47.95
C ALA A 2 -37.83 -71.66 -48.08
N LEU A 3 -37.14 -70.64 -47.59
CA LEU A 3 -36.83 -69.44 -48.39
C LEU A 3 -35.69 -68.65 -47.75
N LEU A 4 -34.61 -68.56 -48.53
CA LEU A 4 -33.48 -67.66 -48.36
C LEU A 4 -33.94 -66.20 -48.25
N ARG A 5 -33.21 -65.39 -47.47
CA ARG A 5 -32.76 -64.07 -47.93
C ARG A 5 -31.46 -63.67 -47.22
N ALA A 6 -30.55 -63.19 -48.04
CA ALA A 6 -29.18 -62.86 -47.73
C ALA A 6 -29.02 -61.45 -47.15
N SER A 7 -27.87 -61.26 -46.51
CA SER A 7 -27.02 -60.05 -46.50
C SER A 7 -27.57 -58.77 -45.86
N LEU A 8 -26.95 -58.33 -44.76
CA LEU A 8 -26.10 -57.12 -44.70
C LEU A 8 -25.70 -56.83 -43.24
N LEU A 9 -24.38 -56.80 -42.98
CA LEU A 9 -23.80 -56.19 -41.79
C LEU A 9 -24.13 -54.69 -41.74
N PRO A 10 -24.37 -54.13 -40.55
CA PRO A 10 -23.95 -52.79 -40.23
C PRO A 10 -22.77 -52.84 -39.26
N LEU A 11 -21.59 -52.55 -39.79
CA LEU A 11 -20.43 -52.07 -39.04
C LEU A 11 -20.83 -50.70 -38.44
N ALA A 12 -21.25 -50.67 -37.18
CA ALA A 12 -21.46 -49.41 -36.47
C ALA A 12 -20.18 -49.07 -35.70
N LEU A 13 -19.53 -48.00 -36.15
CA LEU A 13 -18.31 -47.43 -35.59
C LEU A 13 -18.48 -47.11 -34.10
N LEU A 14 -17.68 -47.77 -33.26
CA LEU A 14 -17.30 -47.24 -31.95
C LEU A 14 -16.38 -46.02 -32.20
N PRO A 15 -16.60 -44.86 -31.56
CA PRO A 15 -15.56 -43.85 -31.51
C PRO A 15 -14.44 -44.43 -30.63
N ALA A 16 -13.31 -44.75 -31.25
CA ALA A 16 -12.06 -44.91 -30.54
C ALA A 16 -11.73 -43.53 -29.93
N VAL A 17 -12.10 -43.34 -28.66
CA VAL A 17 -11.52 -42.27 -27.85
C VAL A 17 -10.06 -42.67 -27.69
N LEU A 18 -9.20 -42.07 -28.51
CA LEU A 18 -7.77 -41.99 -28.23
C LEU A 18 -7.65 -41.33 -26.86
N ALA A 19 -7.46 -42.15 -25.82
CA ALA A 19 -6.97 -41.66 -24.55
C ALA A 19 -5.63 -41.00 -24.84
N ALA A 20 -5.61 -39.67 -24.78
CA ALA A 20 -4.36 -38.93 -24.69
C ALA A 20 -3.57 -39.52 -23.49
N PRO A 21 -2.26 -39.72 -23.62
CA PRO A 21 -1.46 -40.14 -22.48
C PRO A 21 -1.71 -39.16 -21.35
N ALA A 22 -2.06 -39.68 -20.17
CA ALA A 22 -2.19 -38.86 -18.97
C ALA A 22 -0.92 -38.03 -18.83
N ASP A 23 -1.09 -36.72 -18.67
CA ASP A 23 0.01 -35.83 -18.37
C ASP A 23 0.78 -36.41 -17.17
N PRO A 24 2.12 -36.43 -17.22
CA PRO A 24 2.90 -36.86 -16.07
C PRO A 24 2.46 -36.02 -14.87
N PRO A 25 2.38 -36.60 -13.65
CA PRO A 25 1.94 -35.86 -12.48
C PRO A 25 2.75 -34.58 -12.39
N HIS A 26 2.07 -33.44 -12.48
CA HIS A 26 2.67 -32.16 -12.20
C HIS A 26 3.44 -32.30 -10.91
N ALA A 27 4.73 -31.95 -10.95
CA ALA A 27 5.59 -31.94 -9.79
C ALA A 27 4.79 -31.29 -8.65
N VAL A 28 4.66 -32.02 -7.55
CA VAL A 28 4.14 -31.47 -6.30
C VAL A 28 4.91 -30.18 -6.07
N VAL A 29 4.23 -29.04 -6.23
CA VAL A 29 4.78 -27.75 -5.80
C VAL A 29 4.89 -27.90 -4.30
N ASP A 30 6.10 -28.14 -3.82
CA ASP A 30 6.44 -28.08 -2.41
C ASP A 30 5.83 -26.78 -1.87
N PRO A 31 4.92 -26.82 -0.88
CA PRO A 31 4.39 -25.60 -0.29
C PRO A 31 5.60 -24.79 0.18
N GLN A 32 5.86 -23.66 -0.49
CA GLN A 32 7.01 -22.82 -0.20
C GLN A 32 7.08 -22.61 1.32
N HIS A 33 8.09 -23.19 1.97
CA HIS A 33 8.31 -23.03 3.40
C HIS A 33 8.44 -21.52 3.68
N PRO A 34 7.89 -21.00 4.80
CA PRO A 34 8.05 -19.60 5.18
C PRO A 34 9.54 -19.22 5.12
N MET A 35 9.91 -18.35 4.18
CA MET A 35 11.32 -18.05 3.96
C MET A 35 11.81 -17.03 4.98
N ILE A 36 13.01 -17.27 5.52
CA ILE A 36 13.80 -16.21 6.14
C ILE A 36 14.23 -15.30 5.00
N THR A 37 13.65 -14.10 4.89
CA THR A 37 14.04 -13.13 3.86
C THR A 37 15.53 -12.76 4.06
N PRO A 38 16.40 -12.98 3.06
CA PRO A 38 17.81 -12.60 3.16
C PRO A 38 17.96 -11.08 3.23
N PRO A 39 19.02 -10.56 3.88
CA PRO A 39 19.21 -9.13 4.09
C PRO A 39 19.47 -8.38 2.78
N PRO A 40 19.06 -7.10 2.67
CA PRO A 40 19.34 -6.29 1.49
C PRO A 40 20.85 -6.06 1.29
N THR A 41 21.32 -6.25 0.05
CA THR A 41 22.71 -6.00 -0.35
C THR A 41 22.98 -4.51 -0.55
N ARG A 42 24.07 -4.00 0.05
CA ARG A 42 24.54 -2.62 -0.06
C ARG A 42 25.18 -2.37 -1.44
N VAL A 43 24.45 -1.79 -2.40
CA VAL A 43 25.07 -1.27 -3.64
C VAL A 43 24.51 0.12 -3.94
N ARG A 44 25.42 1.10 -4.05
CA ARG A 44 25.11 2.49 -4.43
C ARG A 44 25.30 2.65 -5.93
N ARG A 45 24.22 2.83 -6.71
CA ARG A 45 24.30 3.17 -8.14
C ARG A 45 23.16 4.10 -8.57
N SER A 46 23.51 5.01 -9.47
CA SER A 46 22.68 6.09 -10.01
C SER A 46 21.54 5.54 -10.89
N PRO A 47 20.36 6.17 -10.90
CA PRO A 47 19.27 5.80 -11.81
C PRO A 47 19.42 6.48 -13.17
N ASP A 48 19.23 5.72 -14.24
CA ASP A 48 18.90 6.25 -15.56
C ASP A 48 17.80 5.36 -16.18
N LEU A 49 17.05 5.96 -17.11
CA LEU A 49 15.94 5.49 -17.94
C LEU A 49 14.50 5.68 -17.43
N THR A 50 13.94 6.82 -17.85
CA THR A 50 12.55 6.96 -18.32
C THR A 50 12.50 6.61 -19.81
N ASP A 51 11.62 5.70 -20.23
CA ASP A 51 10.97 5.74 -21.56
C ASP A 51 9.97 4.57 -21.69
N ASP A 52 8.67 4.88 -21.79
CA ASP A 52 7.73 4.28 -22.76
C ASP A 52 6.24 4.71 -22.60
N ILE A 53 5.92 5.62 -21.67
CA ILE A 53 4.52 6.12 -21.48
C ILE A 53 4.40 7.64 -21.77
N GLY A 54 5.47 8.29 -22.20
CA GLY A 54 5.55 9.76 -22.27
C GLY A 54 4.65 10.41 -23.32
N SER A 55 4.49 9.83 -24.51
CA SER A 55 3.96 10.57 -25.67
C SER A 55 2.44 10.76 -25.68
N TYR A 56 1.66 9.81 -25.13
CA TYR A 56 0.19 9.91 -25.12
C TYR A 56 -0.33 10.73 -23.93
N VAL A 57 0.29 10.57 -22.75
CA VAL A 57 -0.07 11.27 -21.50
C VAL A 57 0.16 12.78 -21.61
N HIS A 58 1.23 13.21 -22.28
CA HIS A 58 1.55 14.64 -22.46
C HIS A 58 0.53 15.39 -23.33
N SER A 59 -0.12 14.71 -24.28
CA SER A 59 -1.05 15.33 -25.23
C SER A 59 -2.45 15.56 -24.65
N VAL A 60 -2.89 14.69 -23.72
CA VAL A 60 -4.23 14.73 -23.13
C VAL A 60 -4.25 15.45 -21.78
N LEU A 61 -3.15 15.38 -21.01
CA LEU A 61 -3.04 16.02 -19.68
C LEU A 61 -2.24 17.33 -19.72
N GLY A 62 -1.82 17.80 -20.89
CA GLY A 62 -1.07 19.07 -21.04
C GLY A 62 -1.79 20.31 -20.48
N GLY A 63 -3.12 20.24 -20.30
CA GLY A 63 -3.93 21.27 -19.63
C GLY A 63 -4.03 21.15 -18.10
N LEU A 64 -3.52 20.07 -17.51
CA LEU A 64 -3.60 19.75 -16.07
C LEU A 64 -2.26 19.91 -15.33
N GLY A 65 -1.19 20.34 -16.03
CA GLY A 65 0.14 20.60 -15.46
C GLY A 65 1.07 19.37 -15.46
N SER A 66 2.38 19.62 -15.45
CA SER A 66 3.43 18.59 -15.49
C SER A 66 3.38 17.64 -14.28
N ASP A 67 2.87 18.11 -13.15
CA ASP A 67 2.84 17.34 -11.90
C ASP A 67 1.84 16.18 -11.93
N VAL A 68 0.78 16.30 -12.73
CA VAL A 68 -0.21 15.24 -12.95
C VAL A 68 0.37 14.12 -13.81
N ALA A 69 1.16 14.46 -14.84
CA ALA A 69 1.74 13.46 -15.74
C ALA A 69 2.76 12.56 -15.04
N SER A 70 3.63 13.12 -14.20
CA SER A 70 4.61 12.35 -13.43
C SER A 70 3.97 11.56 -12.27
N PHE A 71 2.89 12.05 -11.67
CA PHE A 71 2.12 11.26 -10.71
C PHE A 71 1.52 10.00 -11.36
N VAL A 72 0.83 10.17 -12.50
CA VAL A 72 0.23 9.05 -13.25
C VAL A 72 1.30 8.01 -13.64
N ALA A 73 2.52 8.45 -13.95
CA ALA A 73 3.63 7.54 -14.26
C ALA A 73 4.22 6.81 -13.03
N SER A 74 4.41 7.52 -11.92
CA SER A 74 5.14 7.05 -10.73
C SER A 74 4.28 6.40 -9.65
N GLY A 75 2.97 6.69 -9.61
CA GLY A 75 2.08 6.27 -8.52
C GLY A 75 2.31 6.99 -7.18
N VAL A 76 3.19 7.99 -7.12
CA VAL A 76 3.45 8.79 -5.90
C VAL A 76 3.31 10.27 -6.23
N PRO A 77 2.46 11.06 -5.54
CA PRO A 77 2.27 12.46 -5.90
C PRO A 77 3.59 13.24 -5.89
N ASN A 78 3.81 14.13 -6.88
CA ASN A 78 5.08 14.86 -7.04
C ASN A 78 5.57 15.57 -5.79
N PHE A 79 4.65 16.10 -4.98
CA PHE A 79 4.98 16.79 -3.73
C PHE A 79 5.59 15.87 -2.65
N PHE A 80 5.46 14.55 -2.78
CA PHE A 80 6.15 13.57 -1.94
C PHE A 80 7.45 13.04 -2.54
N GLN A 81 7.83 13.44 -3.77
CA GLN A 81 8.90 12.77 -4.51
C GLN A 81 10.33 13.22 -4.17
N ASN A 82 10.53 14.29 -3.40
CA ASN A 82 11.88 14.85 -3.19
C ASN A 82 12.08 15.43 -1.79
N PHE A 83 11.62 14.75 -0.75
CA PHE A 83 11.91 15.20 0.61
C PHE A 83 13.42 15.18 0.89
N PRO A 84 13.98 16.25 1.49
CA PRO A 84 15.40 16.31 1.75
C PRO A 84 15.81 15.25 2.77
N THR A 85 17.01 14.68 2.59
CA THR A 85 17.60 13.72 3.52
C THR A 85 19.04 14.10 3.87
N GLY A 86 19.50 13.67 5.04
CA GLY A 86 20.87 13.84 5.52
C GLY A 86 21.36 15.28 5.45
N SER A 87 22.50 15.50 4.77
CA SER A 87 23.13 16.81 4.63
C SER A 87 22.32 17.80 3.79
N ALA A 88 21.37 17.35 2.96
CA ALA A 88 20.48 18.23 2.21
C ALA A 88 19.54 19.00 3.15
N VAL A 89 19.10 18.36 4.23
CA VAL A 89 18.28 19.01 5.28
C VAL A 89 19.09 20.11 5.95
N LEU A 90 20.31 19.83 6.38
CA LEU A 90 21.18 20.84 7.01
C LEU A 90 21.46 22.03 6.09
N SER A 91 21.75 21.76 4.81
CA SER A 91 21.93 22.80 3.79
C SER A 91 20.68 23.67 3.61
N SER A 92 19.49 23.06 3.55
CA SER A 92 18.22 23.78 3.40
C SER A 92 17.85 24.64 4.62
N LEU A 93 18.34 24.25 5.80
CA LEU A 93 18.08 24.93 7.07
C LEU A 93 19.16 25.94 7.45
N GLY A 94 20.33 25.92 6.81
CA GLY A 94 21.47 26.76 7.17
C GLY A 94 22.05 26.42 8.55
N ILE A 95 21.94 25.17 8.98
CA ILE A 95 22.35 24.70 10.32
C ILE A 95 23.73 24.07 10.25
N SER A 96 24.57 24.37 11.25
CA SER A 96 25.88 23.72 11.41
C SER A 96 25.75 22.32 12.01
N ASP A 97 26.68 21.41 11.68
CA ASP A 97 26.70 20.05 12.24
C ASP A 97 26.78 20.01 13.78
N GLY A 98 27.34 21.06 14.40
CA GLY A 98 27.50 21.15 15.85
C GLY A 98 26.17 21.27 16.60
N ASP A 99 25.24 22.07 16.07
CA ASP A 99 23.93 22.32 16.70
C ASP A 99 23.04 21.08 16.64
N LEU A 100 23.17 20.29 15.56
CA LEU A 100 22.48 19.01 15.41
C LEU A 100 23.01 17.95 16.39
N LYS A 101 24.33 17.91 16.64
CA LYS A 101 24.92 16.92 17.56
C LYS A 101 24.32 16.99 18.97
N ALA A 102 23.95 18.18 19.44
CA ALA A 102 23.30 18.39 20.74
C ALA A 102 21.84 17.91 20.81
N GLN A 103 21.18 17.66 19.67
CA GLN A 103 19.79 17.20 19.64
C GLN A 103 19.70 15.71 19.99
N PRO A 104 18.65 15.29 20.73
CA PRO A 104 18.45 13.88 21.07
C PRO A 104 18.14 13.07 19.82
N THR A 105 18.64 11.83 19.80
CA THR A 105 18.28 10.85 18.78
C THR A 105 16.84 10.39 18.98
N GLN A 106 16.10 10.38 17.88
CA GLN A 106 14.72 9.93 17.81
C GLN A 106 14.62 8.74 16.86
N VAL A 107 13.57 7.95 17.06
CA VAL A 107 13.32 6.75 16.27
C VAL A 107 11.87 6.70 15.86
N LEU A 108 11.60 6.68 14.57
CA LEU A 108 10.33 6.21 14.02
C LEU A 108 10.38 4.69 14.03
N ASN A 109 9.54 4.07 14.86
CA ASN A 109 9.36 2.63 14.87
C ASN A 109 8.01 2.35 14.22
N VAL A 110 7.97 1.51 13.18
CA VAL A 110 6.75 1.24 12.44
C VAL A 110 6.14 -0.08 12.92
N PRO A 111 4.80 -0.14 13.12
CA PRO A 111 4.09 -1.34 13.55
C PRO A 111 4.39 -2.57 12.69
N ALA A 112 4.97 -3.59 13.31
CA ALA A 112 5.57 -4.75 12.66
C ALA A 112 4.57 -5.90 12.48
N TYR A 113 4.82 -6.76 11.49
CA TYR A 113 4.27 -8.12 11.47
C TYR A 113 5.37 -9.15 11.71
N GLY A 114 4.98 -10.33 12.21
CA GLY A 114 5.86 -11.49 12.30
C GLY A 114 5.14 -12.78 11.90
N ASN A 115 5.87 -13.66 11.22
CA ASN A 115 5.39 -14.97 10.81
C ASN A 115 5.96 -16.08 11.69
N TRP A 116 5.32 -17.23 11.62
CA TRP A 116 5.85 -18.46 12.19
C TRP A 116 6.76 -19.17 11.19
N THR A 117 7.91 -19.64 11.67
CA THR A 117 8.90 -20.41 10.90
C THR A 117 9.26 -21.67 11.70
N ASP A 118 10.05 -22.56 11.10
CA ASP A 118 10.57 -23.76 11.80
C ASP A 118 11.45 -23.41 13.01
N GLU A 119 11.97 -22.18 13.06
CA GLU A 119 12.76 -21.64 14.16
C GLU A 119 11.94 -20.79 15.15
N GLY A 120 10.61 -20.78 15.01
CA GLY A 120 9.69 -20.01 15.83
C GLY A 120 9.25 -18.68 15.21
N TRP A 121 8.82 -17.74 16.05
CA TRP A 121 8.34 -16.43 15.61
C TRP A 121 9.47 -15.58 15.04
N ASN A 122 9.27 -15.07 13.83
CA ASN A 122 10.22 -14.22 13.12
C ASN A 122 9.54 -12.88 12.79
N VAL A 123 9.96 -11.79 13.44
CA VAL A 123 9.30 -10.48 13.39
C VAL A 123 10.10 -9.50 12.55
N ARG A 124 9.46 -8.88 11.57
CA ARG A 124 10.08 -7.79 10.79
C ARG A 124 10.00 -6.48 11.56
N ILE A 125 11.11 -6.03 12.10
CA ILE A 125 11.24 -4.70 12.72
C ILE A 125 11.74 -3.73 11.66
N HIS A 126 11.04 -2.63 11.46
CA HIS A 126 11.51 -1.58 10.57
C HIS A 126 11.13 -0.16 11.00
N GLY A 127 11.86 0.82 10.46
CA GLY A 127 11.69 2.24 10.75
C GLY A 127 12.96 3.06 10.52
N ASN A 128 13.04 4.24 11.13
CA ASN A 128 14.09 5.23 10.87
C ASN A 128 14.65 5.86 12.15
N VAL A 129 15.98 6.04 12.19
CA VAL A 129 16.68 6.80 13.23
C VAL A 129 17.05 8.18 12.69
N PHE A 130 16.62 9.23 13.39
CA PHE A 130 16.82 10.61 12.96
C PHE A 130 17.03 11.56 14.15
N LYS A 131 17.45 12.79 13.84
CA LYS A 131 17.47 13.93 14.76
C LYS A 131 16.59 15.04 14.23
N GLN A 132 15.84 15.69 15.11
CA GLN A 132 15.06 16.87 14.78
C GLN A 132 15.94 18.12 14.94
N PRO A 133 16.18 18.90 13.88
CA PRO A 133 16.86 20.18 14.01
C PRO A 133 16.04 21.18 14.83
N ASN A 134 16.72 21.97 15.66
CA ASN A 134 16.08 23.06 16.38
C ASN A 134 16.03 24.31 15.48
N ILE A 135 14.85 24.60 14.92
CA ILE A 135 14.61 25.74 14.03
C ILE A 135 13.54 26.67 14.61
N SER A 136 13.64 27.96 14.27
CA SER A 136 12.67 28.97 14.71
C SER A 136 11.29 28.70 14.11
N GLN A 137 10.24 29.15 14.80
CA GLN A 137 8.86 29.02 14.30
C GLN A 137 8.69 29.68 12.93
N SER A 138 9.28 30.86 12.72
CA SER A 138 9.26 31.55 11.41
C SER A 138 9.86 30.67 10.32
N LYS A 139 10.98 29.98 10.58
CA LYS A 139 11.59 29.07 9.60
C LYS A 139 10.69 27.86 9.33
N VAL A 140 10.00 27.32 10.35
CA VAL A 140 9.02 26.25 10.15
C VAL A 140 7.87 26.72 9.27
N ASP A 141 7.37 27.94 9.49
CA ASP A 141 6.27 28.52 8.72
C ASP A 141 6.69 28.73 7.25
N ASP A 142 7.89 29.27 7.01
CA ASP A 142 8.45 29.43 5.67
C ASP A 142 8.55 28.09 4.92
N LEU A 143 8.99 27.02 5.60
CA LEU A 143 9.11 25.69 5.01
C LEU A 143 7.74 25.04 4.78
N ALA A 144 6.79 25.29 5.66
CA ALA A 144 5.43 24.78 5.51
C ALA A 144 4.71 25.42 4.32
N ASN A 145 4.91 26.72 4.09
CA ASN A 145 4.34 27.44 2.95
C ASN A 145 4.78 26.87 1.59
N ILE A 146 5.92 26.16 1.51
CA ILE A 146 6.34 25.45 0.28
C ILE A 146 5.31 24.40 -0.16
N PHE A 147 4.60 23.79 0.80
CA PHE A 147 3.61 22.75 0.53
C PHE A 147 2.18 23.29 0.40
N LEU A 148 1.96 24.59 0.59
CA LEU A 148 0.64 25.20 0.55
C LEU A 148 0.48 26.01 -0.74
N ILE A 149 -0.66 25.82 -1.44
CA ILE A 149 -0.95 26.56 -2.67
C ILE A 149 -1.95 27.68 -2.35
N ASP A 150 -1.57 28.92 -2.70
CA ASP A 150 -2.33 30.17 -2.54
C ASP A 150 -2.76 30.50 -1.09
N VAL A 151 -2.12 29.91 -0.08
CA VAL A 151 -2.39 30.20 1.33
C VAL A 151 -1.13 29.99 2.15
N ASP A 152 -0.89 30.88 3.10
CA ASP A 152 0.22 30.77 4.04
C ASP A 152 -0.26 30.20 5.39
N VAL A 153 0.66 29.63 6.16
CA VAL A 153 0.36 29.02 7.48
C VAL A 153 -0.32 30.00 8.45
N ASP A 154 -0.01 31.30 8.38
CA ASP A 154 -0.61 32.32 9.23
C ASP A 154 -2.06 32.69 8.86
N GLN A 155 -2.49 32.31 7.66
CA GLN A 155 -3.86 32.46 7.17
C GLN A 155 -4.73 31.23 7.46
N LEU A 156 -4.12 30.11 7.89
CA LEU A 156 -4.83 28.89 8.24
C LEU A 156 -5.50 28.98 9.62
N PRO A 157 -6.61 28.25 9.84
CA PRO A 157 -7.12 27.98 11.18
C PRO A 157 -6.05 27.40 12.10
N ALA A 158 -6.15 27.67 13.41
CA ALA A 158 -5.07 27.34 14.36
C ALA A 158 -4.70 25.85 14.43
N ASP A 159 -5.71 24.97 14.32
CA ASP A 159 -5.52 23.52 14.24
C ASP A 159 -4.80 23.10 12.94
N GLN A 160 -5.17 23.73 11.82
CA GLN A 160 -4.55 23.44 10.52
C GLN A 160 -3.11 23.96 10.44
N ALA A 161 -2.86 25.16 10.96
CA ALA A 161 -1.52 25.73 11.08
C ALA A 161 -0.62 24.84 11.95
N ALA A 162 -1.15 24.34 13.08
CA ALA A 162 -0.41 23.43 13.96
C ALA A 162 -0.04 22.12 13.24
N GLN A 163 -0.97 21.53 12.49
CA GLN A 163 -0.69 20.33 11.72
C GLN A 163 0.33 20.60 10.60
N ALA A 164 0.19 21.68 9.83
CA ALA A 164 1.15 22.07 8.80
C ALA A 164 2.57 22.16 9.37
N ARG A 165 2.73 22.79 10.54
CA ARG A 165 4.01 22.90 11.25
C ARG A 165 4.53 21.54 11.70
N ASN A 166 3.68 20.66 12.23
CA ASN A 166 4.07 19.34 12.72
C ASN A 166 4.50 18.42 11.58
N VAL A 167 3.73 18.37 10.48
CA VAL A 167 4.09 17.62 9.26
C VAL A 167 5.42 18.15 8.72
N THR A 168 5.56 19.47 8.60
CA THR A 168 6.81 20.09 8.11
C THR A 168 8.01 19.68 8.98
N LYS A 169 7.90 19.74 10.31
CA LYS A 169 8.99 19.29 11.20
C LYS A 169 9.36 17.83 10.96
N SER A 170 8.36 16.96 10.72
CA SER A 170 8.61 15.54 10.45
C SER A 170 9.37 15.29 9.14
N ILE A 171 9.18 16.16 8.14
CA ILE A 171 9.87 16.07 6.83
C ILE A 171 11.32 16.53 6.96
N PHE A 172 11.55 17.65 7.64
CA PHE A 172 12.87 18.25 7.80
C PHE A 172 13.62 17.67 9.01
N VAL A 173 13.80 16.35 9.02
CA VAL A 173 14.60 15.62 10.00
C VAL A 173 15.93 15.17 9.41
N VAL A 174 16.98 15.07 10.22
CA VAL A 174 18.30 14.63 9.77
C VAL A 174 18.51 13.17 10.15
N GLN A 175 18.52 12.31 9.15
CA GLN A 175 18.74 10.87 9.28
C GLN A 175 20.10 10.57 9.94
N GLN A 176 20.14 9.53 10.78
CA GLN A 176 21.34 9.11 11.51
C GLN A 176 21.78 7.72 11.06
N GLY A 177 22.82 7.67 10.25
CA GLY A 177 23.40 6.40 9.79
C GLY A 177 24.38 5.76 10.77
N ASP A 178 24.69 4.49 10.50
CA ASP A 178 25.62 3.66 11.26
C ASP A 178 25.28 3.55 12.76
N GLN A 179 24.00 3.63 13.11
CA GLN A 179 23.52 3.52 14.49
C GLN A 179 23.16 2.07 14.82
N ASN A 180 23.44 1.64 16.05
CA ASN A 180 22.95 0.38 16.57
C ASN A 180 21.54 0.56 17.13
N VAL A 181 20.61 -0.33 16.79
CA VAL A 181 19.23 -0.27 17.25
C VAL A 181 18.96 -1.48 18.14
N THR A 182 18.45 -1.22 19.33
CA THR A 182 18.02 -2.25 20.29
C THR A 182 16.54 -2.09 20.54
N MET A 183 15.79 -3.18 20.47
CA MET A 183 14.34 -3.21 20.65
C MET A 183 13.96 -4.01 21.90
N ASP A 184 13.15 -3.40 22.76
CA ASP A 184 12.54 -4.04 23.93
C ASP A 184 11.11 -4.46 23.59
N PHE A 185 10.85 -5.78 23.57
CA PHE A 185 9.51 -6.36 23.42
C PHE A 185 8.85 -6.51 24.79
N VAL A 186 7.58 -6.09 24.91
CA VAL A 186 6.83 -6.11 26.17
C VAL A 186 5.38 -6.59 25.95
N ASN A 187 4.92 -7.45 26.88
CA ASN A 187 3.58 -8.06 26.91
C ASN A 187 2.50 -7.15 27.52
N ASN A 188 2.33 -5.92 27.04
CA ASN A 188 1.41 -4.95 27.64
C ASN A 188 0.56 -4.19 26.61
N VAL A 189 0.21 -4.85 25.50
CA VAL A 189 -0.63 -4.22 24.47
C VAL A 189 -2.06 -4.09 24.99
N ALA A 190 -2.61 -2.89 24.89
CA ALA A 190 -4.00 -2.60 25.25
C ALA A 190 -4.94 -3.05 24.12
N VAL A 191 -5.15 -4.35 24.00
CA VAL A 191 -6.08 -4.90 22.99
C VAL A 191 -7.51 -4.90 23.52
N ARG A 192 -8.44 -4.36 22.74
CA ARG A 192 -9.87 -4.39 23.07
C ARG A 192 -10.55 -5.56 22.33
N PRO A 193 -11.29 -6.44 23.03
CA PRO A 193 -12.04 -7.51 22.38
C PRO A 193 -12.97 -6.96 21.27
N GLY A 194 -12.93 -7.57 20.08
CA GLY A 194 -13.78 -7.19 18.93
C GLY A 194 -13.32 -5.96 18.13
N ALA A 195 -12.30 -5.21 18.57
CA ALA A 195 -11.84 -3.99 17.90
C ALA A 195 -10.49 -4.16 17.15
N SER A 196 -9.97 -5.39 17.07
CA SER A 196 -8.63 -5.66 16.54
C SER A 196 -8.54 -7.00 15.81
N GLY A 197 -9.61 -7.41 15.13
CA GLY A 197 -9.62 -8.64 14.32
C GLY A 197 -9.36 -9.93 15.10
N GLY A 198 -9.65 -9.93 16.41
CA GLY A 198 -9.36 -11.06 17.30
C GLY A 198 -7.94 -11.08 17.87
N ALA A 199 -7.14 -10.02 17.70
CA ALA A 199 -5.83 -9.92 18.32
C ALA A 199 -5.90 -10.05 19.85
N VAL A 200 -4.85 -10.64 20.44
CA VAL A 200 -4.71 -10.86 21.89
C VAL A 200 -3.36 -10.38 22.38
N ASN A 201 -3.29 -9.86 23.61
CA ASN A 201 -2.01 -9.58 24.23
C ASN A 201 -1.25 -10.90 24.43
N ALA A 202 -0.01 -10.95 23.93
CA ALA A 202 0.84 -12.12 24.07
C ALA A 202 1.08 -12.46 25.54
N ARG A 203 1.12 -13.75 25.89
CA ARG A 203 1.31 -14.21 27.28
C ARG A 203 2.77 -14.45 27.67
N GLY A 204 3.70 -14.29 26.74
CA GLY A 204 5.15 -14.38 26.90
C GLY A 204 5.86 -13.73 25.70
N GLY A 205 7.18 -13.84 25.60
CA GLY A 205 7.94 -13.24 24.50
C GLY A 205 8.55 -11.88 24.81
N ALA A 206 8.35 -11.32 26.00
CA ALA A 206 9.12 -10.15 26.45
C ALA A 206 10.62 -10.47 26.44
N GLN A 207 11.38 -9.65 25.73
CA GLN A 207 12.81 -9.82 25.53
C GLN A 207 13.44 -8.55 24.95
N ARG A 208 14.75 -8.43 25.08
CA ARG A 208 15.56 -7.40 24.42
C ARG A 208 16.27 -8.01 23.23
N VAL A 209 16.15 -7.38 22.07
CA VAL A 209 16.80 -7.82 20.83
C VAL A 209 17.66 -6.69 20.28
N ASN A 210 18.91 -6.99 19.95
CA ASN A 210 19.74 -6.10 19.15
C ASN A 210 19.48 -6.41 17.67
N LEU A 211 19.25 -5.39 16.86
CA LEU A 211 19.12 -5.58 15.43
C LEU A 211 20.46 -6.09 14.86
N PRO A 212 20.41 -6.97 13.84
CA PRO A 212 21.60 -7.64 13.32
C PRO A 212 22.54 -6.70 12.54
N TYR A 213 22.06 -5.52 12.15
CA TYR A 213 22.80 -4.56 11.33
C TYR A 213 22.65 -3.15 11.86
N LEU A 214 23.65 -2.31 11.56
CA LEU A 214 23.56 -0.87 11.76
C LEU A 214 22.59 -0.24 10.76
N THR A 215 22.04 0.91 11.12
CA THR A 215 21.20 1.70 10.20
C THR A 215 21.92 2.06 8.91
N THR A 216 21.15 2.25 7.83
CA THR A 216 21.64 2.77 6.54
C THR A 216 22.16 4.21 6.68
N SER A 217 22.81 4.78 5.66
CA SER A 217 23.18 6.20 5.67
C SER A 217 21.98 7.15 5.87
N GLU A 218 20.81 6.71 5.43
CA GLU A 218 19.52 7.37 5.56
C GLU A 218 18.79 6.97 6.85
N GLY A 219 19.46 6.30 7.79
CA GLY A 219 18.94 6.02 9.12
C GLY A 219 17.92 4.88 9.19
N ASP A 220 17.62 4.21 8.07
CA ASP A 220 16.68 3.10 8.04
C ASP A 220 17.23 1.89 8.78
N PHE A 221 16.35 1.16 9.46
CA PHE A 221 16.53 -0.22 9.84
C PHE A 221 15.35 -1.05 9.31
N ASP A 222 15.61 -2.21 8.73
CA ASP A 222 14.61 -3.19 8.32
C ASP A 222 15.24 -4.57 8.46
N ALA A 223 14.79 -5.34 9.44
CA ALA A 223 15.33 -6.66 9.71
C ALA A 223 14.26 -7.58 10.32
N PHE A 224 14.28 -8.83 9.87
CA PHE A 224 13.61 -9.91 10.58
C PHE A 224 14.45 -10.36 11.77
N VAL A 225 13.82 -10.47 12.93
CA VAL A 225 14.43 -10.98 14.16
C VAL A 225 13.65 -12.17 14.69
N LYS A 226 14.37 -13.22 15.07
CA LYS A 226 13.80 -14.40 15.70
C LYS A 226 13.53 -14.10 17.18
N LEU A 227 12.31 -14.31 17.61
CA LEU A 227 11.93 -14.18 19.01
C LEU A 227 12.21 -15.48 19.75
N GLN A 228 12.85 -15.36 20.91
CA GLN A 228 12.95 -16.45 21.87
C GLN A 228 11.59 -16.69 22.52
N ASN A 229 11.27 -17.95 22.80
CA ASN A 229 10.07 -18.31 23.55
C ASN A 229 10.33 -18.07 25.06
N THR A 230 10.05 -16.85 25.53
CA THR A 230 10.22 -16.48 26.93
C THR A 230 8.91 -16.59 27.71
N THR A 231 8.99 -16.96 28.99
CA THR A 231 7.84 -17.07 29.88
C THR A 231 7.45 -15.70 30.41
N GLY A 232 6.18 -15.30 30.27
CA GLY A 232 5.64 -14.07 30.83
C GLY A 232 5.46 -14.14 32.36
N SER A 233 5.22 -12.99 32.98
CA SER A 233 5.10 -12.86 34.45
C SER A 233 4.00 -13.73 35.08
N GLY A 234 2.96 -14.08 34.32
CA GLY A 234 1.89 -14.99 34.74
C GLY A 234 2.13 -16.47 34.40
N GLY A 235 3.34 -16.87 33.97
CA GLY A 235 3.66 -18.24 33.57
C GLY A 235 3.26 -18.63 32.15
N GLY A 236 2.74 -17.68 31.35
CA GLY A 236 2.35 -17.92 29.96
C GLY A 236 3.52 -17.86 28.97
N HIS A 237 3.28 -18.26 27.72
CA HIS A 237 4.25 -18.29 26.63
C HIS A 237 3.63 -17.78 25.32
N LEU A 238 4.47 -17.56 24.31
CA LEU A 238 3.98 -17.31 22.94
C LEU A 238 3.39 -18.60 22.38
N LEU A 239 2.15 -18.54 21.89
CA LEU A 239 1.53 -19.67 21.19
C LEU A 239 2.24 -19.87 19.84
N PRO A 240 2.56 -21.10 19.43
CA PRO A 240 3.10 -21.37 18.09
C PRO A 240 2.12 -20.93 16.99
N GLY A 241 2.61 -20.22 15.99
CA GLY A 241 1.76 -19.63 14.93
C GLY A 241 1.15 -20.64 13.96
N ASN A 242 1.60 -21.90 14.00
CA ASN A 242 1.00 -23.04 13.31
C ASN A 242 -0.02 -23.80 14.19
N GLU A 243 -0.14 -23.47 15.48
CA GLU A 243 -1.04 -24.11 16.44
C GLU A 243 -2.13 -23.17 16.97
N THR A 244 -2.10 -21.90 16.57
CA THR A 244 -3.07 -20.87 16.98
C THR A 244 -3.65 -20.18 15.76
N SER A 245 -4.90 -19.77 15.84
CA SER A 245 -5.50 -18.85 14.88
C SER A 245 -5.44 -17.40 15.38
N SER A 246 -5.27 -17.18 16.69
CA SER A 246 -5.23 -15.83 17.27
C SER A 246 -3.93 -15.08 16.97
N ILE A 247 -4.07 -13.84 16.50
CA ILE A 247 -2.97 -12.89 16.34
C ILE A 247 -2.48 -12.46 17.73
N GLN A 248 -1.19 -12.62 18.01
CA GLN A 248 -0.60 -12.22 19.30
C GLN A 248 0.15 -10.90 19.17
N THR A 249 0.01 -10.00 20.14
CA THR A 249 0.61 -8.67 20.07
C THR A 249 1.65 -8.42 21.15
N LEU A 250 2.74 -7.76 20.79
CA LEU A 250 3.79 -7.28 21.69
C LEU A 250 4.03 -5.78 21.44
N ASN A 251 4.17 -4.97 22.48
CA ASN A 251 4.69 -3.62 22.30
C ASN A 251 6.19 -3.68 22.07
N MET A 252 6.69 -2.78 21.21
CA MET A 252 8.09 -2.62 20.87
C MET A 252 8.53 -1.22 21.29
N TYR A 253 9.60 -1.13 22.08
CA TYR A 253 10.20 0.14 22.48
C TYR A 253 11.67 0.17 22.06
N THR A 254 12.05 1.16 21.26
CA THR A 254 13.46 1.35 20.92
C THR A 254 14.22 1.89 22.13
N ASN A 255 15.30 1.21 22.50
CA ASN A 255 16.10 1.59 23.65
C ASN A 255 16.83 2.93 23.39
N GLY A 256 16.97 3.76 24.43
CA GLY A 256 17.68 5.04 24.34
C GLY A 256 16.84 6.23 23.83
N THR A 257 15.55 6.04 23.53
CA THR A 257 14.63 7.13 23.16
C THR A 257 13.21 6.88 23.65
N LEU A 258 12.39 7.92 23.74
CA LEU A 258 10.95 7.82 24.08
C LEU A 258 10.04 7.86 22.83
N THR A 259 10.63 7.97 21.65
CA THR A 259 9.90 8.20 20.39
C THR A 259 9.69 6.92 19.56
N GLY A 260 10.43 5.86 19.86
CA GLY A 260 10.48 4.59 19.11
C GLY A 260 9.49 3.54 19.56
N ASN A 261 8.21 3.92 19.72
CA ASN A 261 7.17 3.04 20.26
C ASN A 261 6.31 2.49 19.11
N ALA A 262 6.07 1.18 19.07
CA ALA A 262 5.20 0.53 18.11
C ALA A 262 4.62 -0.78 18.67
N THR A 263 3.82 -1.48 17.87
CA THR A 263 3.29 -2.80 18.21
C THR A 263 3.70 -3.80 17.13
N ALA A 264 4.18 -4.97 17.54
CA ALA A 264 4.36 -6.13 16.67
C ALA A 264 3.12 -7.03 16.73
N TYR A 265 2.65 -7.44 15.56
CA TYR A 265 1.57 -8.38 15.37
C TYR A 265 2.17 -9.71 14.91
N LEU A 266 2.12 -10.72 15.77
CA LEU A 266 2.51 -12.10 15.46
C LEU A 266 1.31 -12.77 14.78
N VAL A 267 1.39 -12.84 13.46
CA VAL A 267 0.28 -13.24 12.60
C VAL A 267 0.41 -14.73 12.28
N PRO A 268 -0.59 -15.57 12.58
CA PRO A 268 -0.54 -17.01 12.33
C PRO A 268 -0.36 -17.40 10.87
N THR A 269 0.08 -18.64 10.65
CA THR A 269 0.42 -19.18 9.32
C THR A 269 -0.77 -19.14 8.35
N GLU A 270 -1.96 -19.40 8.86
CA GLU A 270 -3.21 -19.39 8.09
C GLU A 270 -4.16 -18.30 8.60
N GLY A 271 -5.11 -17.90 7.77
CA GLY A 271 -6.09 -16.84 8.04
C GLY A 271 -6.13 -15.82 6.91
N ILE A 272 -6.88 -14.74 7.12
CA ILE A 272 -7.06 -13.68 6.11
C ILE A 272 -6.39 -12.39 6.61
N THR A 273 -5.71 -11.69 5.71
CA THR A 273 -5.16 -10.36 5.92
C THR A 273 -5.82 -9.39 4.95
N ILE A 274 -6.39 -8.29 5.46
CA ILE A 274 -6.67 -7.12 4.63
C ILE A 274 -5.38 -6.35 4.46
N LEU A 275 -5.01 -6.12 3.21
CA LEU A 275 -4.02 -5.13 2.84
C LEU A 275 -4.73 -3.92 2.26
N SER A 276 -4.74 -2.82 3.01
CA SER A 276 -5.45 -1.61 2.65
C SER A 276 -4.47 -0.50 2.32
N ASP A 277 -4.69 0.16 1.18
CA ASP A 277 -4.21 1.52 0.98
C ASP A 277 -4.85 2.47 1.99
N ILE A 278 -4.36 3.70 2.11
CA ILE A 278 -4.85 4.70 3.07
C ILE A 278 -5.46 5.91 2.38
N ASP A 279 -4.72 6.55 1.46
CA ASP A 279 -5.16 7.80 0.83
C ASP A 279 -6.31 7.55 -0.16
N ASP A 280 -7.33 8.40 -0.11
CA ASP A 280 -8.57 8.29 -0.89
C ASP A 280 -9.35 6.97 -0.74
N ILE A 281 -9.06 6.18 0.30
CA ILE A 281 -9.82 4.98 0.68
C ILE A 281 -10.18 4.96 2.16
N LEU A 282 -9.22 5.18 3.07
CA LEU A 282 -9.47 5.26 4.51
C LEU A 282 -9.60 6.72 4.97
N ARG A 283 -9.14 7.66 4.15
CA ARG A 283 -9.25 9.09 4.41
C ARG A 283 -9.51 9.85 3.12
N ILE A 284 -10.01 11.06 3.26
CA ILE A 284 -10.13 12.01 2.15
C ILE A 284 -8.78 12.69 1.97
N THR A 285 -8.19 12.52 0.78
CA THR A 285 -6.95 13.20 0.38
C THR A 285 -7.20 14.05 -0.86
N LYS A 286 -7.89 13.52 -1.86
CA LYS A 286 -8.17 14.13 -3.17
C LYS A 286 -6.89 14.42 -3.94
N ILE A 287 -6.06 13.41 -4.13
CA ILE A 287 -4.76 13.58 -4.82
C ILE A 287 -4.93 14.08 -6.27
N TYR A 288 -6.09 13.86 -6.86
CA TYR A 288 -6.50 14.36 -8.18
C TYR A 288 -6.90 15.85 -8.21
N GLN A 289 -6.94 16.54 -7.05
CA GLN A 289 -7.12 17.99 -6.94
C GLN A 289 -5.93 18.61 -6.21
N PRO A 290 -4.85 19.03 -6.89
CA PRO A 290 -3.56 19.35 -6.25
C PRO A 290 -3.63 20.29 -5.04
N LYS A 291 -4.38 21.40 -5.12
CA LYS A 291 -4.54 22.35 -4.02
C LYS A 291 -5.22 21.71 -2.79
N GLU A 292 -6.32 20.99 -3.02
CA GLU A 292 -7.04 20.30 -1.96
C GLU A 292 -6.23 19.11 -1.42
N GLY A 293 -5.56 18.36 -2.29
CA GLY A 293 -4.62 17.29 -1.98
C GLY A 293 -3.52 17.71 -1.03
N LEU A 294 -2.87 18.85 -1.31
CA LEU A 294 -1.84 19.43 -0.45
C LEU A 294 -2.42 19.88 0.89
N LEU A 295 -3.54 20.61 0.89
CA LEU A 295 -4.17 21.03 2.14
C LEU A 295 -4.60 19.83 3.00
N ASN A 296 -5.19 18.79 2.41
CA ASN A 296 -5.57 17.59 3.13
C ASN A 296 -4.34 16.80 3.62
N SER A 297 -3.23 16.79 2.87
CA SER A 297 -2.02 16.05 3.25
C SER A 297 -1.22 16.74 4.35
N PHE A 298 -1.05 18.07 4.26
CA PHE A 298 -0.12 18.81 5.10
C PHE A 298 -0.81 19.62 6.20
N ALA A 299 -1.98 20.22 5.93
CA ALA A 299 -2.58 21.21 6.81
C ALA A 299 -3.83 20.72 7.56
N ARG A 300 -4.75 20.01 6.92
CA ARG A 300 -6.06 19.70 7.50
C ARG A 300 -6.05 18.37 8.26
N PRO A 301 -6.72 18.30 9.43
CA PRO A 301 -6.95 17.03 10.13
C PRO A 301 -7.46 15.93 9.19
N PHE A 302 -6.84 14.75 9.29
CA PHE A 302 -7.26 13.61 8.48
C PHE A 302 -8.70 13.23 8.83
N THR A 303 -9.52 13.11 7.79
CA THR A 303 -10.95 12.83 7.90
C THR A 303 -11.23 11.50 7.23
N PRO A 304 -11.96 10.56 7.89
CA PRO A 304 -12.32 9.31 7.27
C PRO A 304 -13.18 9.53 6.03
N TRP A 305 -13.04 8.65 5.04
CA TRP A 305 -13.94 8.66 3.89
C TRP A 305 -15.27 8.00 4.28
N GLU A 306 -16.32 8.82 4.36
CA GLU A 306 -17.70 8.40 4.67
C GLU A 306 -17.75 7.45 5.90
N ASN A 307 -18.47 6.34 5.80
CA ASN A 307 -18.61 5.34 6.85
C ASN A 307 -17.66 4.14 6.69
N MET A 308 -16.54 4.30 5.98
CA MET A 308 -15.52 3.25 5.86
C MET A 308 -15.00 2.70 7.22
N PRO A 309 -14.91 3.51 8.30
CA PRO A 309 -14.59 2.98 9.63
C PRO A 309 -15.58 1.91 10.11
N GLU A 310 -16.86 2.04 9.80
CA GLU A 310 -17.90 1.07 10.19
C GLU A 310 -17.74 -0.25 9.42
N ILE A 311 -17.37 -0.19 8.14
CA ILE A 311 -17.09 -1.38 7.32
C ILE A 311 -15.94 -2.19 7.93
N TYR A 312 -14.83 -1.52 8.24
CA TYR A 312 -13.64 -2.19 8.79
C TYR A 312 -13.86 -2.68 10.23
N ALA A 313 -14.61 -1.92 11.04
CA ALA A 313 -15.02 -2.37 12.36
C ALA A 313 -15.92 -3.61 12.29
N ASN A 314 -16.87 -3.66 11.35
CA ASN A 314 -17.72 -4.82 11.15
C ASN A 314 -16.90 -6.04 10.69
N TRP A 315 -15.99 -5.90 9.73
CA TRP A 315 -15.11 -7.01 9.32
C TRP A 315 -14.21 -7.48 10.46
N SER A 316 -13.62 -6.56 11.23
CA SER A 316 -12.84 -6.88 12.44
C SER A 316 -13.65 -7.66 13.48
N ALA A 317 -14.95 -7.41 13.61
CA ALA A 317 -15.81 -8.06 14.58
C ALA A 317 -16.41 -9.39 14.09
N SER A 318 -16.62 -9.53 12.78
CA SER A 318 -17.36 -10.65 12.18
C SER A 318 -16.48 -11.74 11.56
N ILE A 319 -15.25 -11.40 11.16
CA ILE A 319 -14.31 -12.35 10.56
C ILE A 319 -13.29 -12.74 11.65
N PRO A 320 -13.26 -14.02 12.08
CA PRO A 320 -12.26 -14.49 13.04
C PRO A 320 -10.84 -14.36 12.50
N ASP A 321 -9.90 -14.01 13.38
CA ASP A 321 -8.45 -14.10 13.11
C ASP A 321 -7.99 -13.26 11.90
N PHE A 322 -8.65 -12.12 11.75
CA PHE A 322 -8.57 -11.22 10.63
C PHE A 322 -7.52 -10.15 10.86
N HIS A 323 -6.41 -10.20 10.12
CA HIS A 323 -5.32 -9.26 10.30
C HIS A 323 -5.50 -8.03 9.40
N PHE A 324 -5.25 -6.84 9.94
CA PHE A 324 -5.18 -5.61 9.16
C PHE A 324 -3.70 -5.25 8.90
N HIS A 325 -3.39 -4.99 7.65
CA HIS A 325 -2.11 -4.44 7.21
C HIS A 325 -2.38 -3.19 6.38
N TYR A 326 -1.81 -2.06 6.82
CA TYR A 326 -1.95 -0.77 6.15
C TYR A 326 -0.70 -0.48 5.35
N LEU A 327 -0.85 -0.19 4.06
CA LEU A 327 0.26 0.08 3.16
C LEU A 327 0.07 1.47 2.56
N THR A 328 1.09 2.32 2.66
CA THR A 328 1.15 3.59 1.91
C THR A 328 2.51 3.74 1.23
N THR A 329 2.54 4.38 0.07
CA THR A 329 3.78 4.76 -0.61
C THR A 329 4.25 6.18 -0.25
N THR A 330 3.59 6.81 0.72
CA THR A 330 4.01 8.08 1.31
C THR A 330 5.33 7.88 2.09
N PRO A 331 6.30 8.82 1.98
CA PRO A 331 7.59 8.72 2.66
C PRO A 331 7.46 8.52 4.17
N GLU A 332 8.34 7.70 4.73
CA GLU A 332 8.22 7.29 6.12
C GLU A 332 8.21 8.46 7.13
N GLN A 333 8.83 9.60 6.81
CA GLN A 333 8.88 10.79 7.66
C GLN A 333 7.52 11.23 8.19
N VAL A 334 6.47 11.16 7.35
CA VAL A 334 5.12 11.63 7.71
C VAL A 334 4.21 10.51 8.26
N THR A 335 4.74 9.29 8.40
CA THR A 335 3.99 8.09 8.81
C THR A 335 3.33 8.23 10.17
N ARG A 336 3.90 9.00 11.09
CA ARG A 336 3.31 9.17 12.43
C ARG A 336 1.89 9.71 12.37
N ASN A 337 1.62 10.66 11.49
CA ASN A 337 0.29 11.24 11.35
C ASN A 337 -0.70 10.22 10.76
N TYR A 338 -0.23 9.39 9.84
CA TYR A 338 -1.02 8.27 9.30
C TYR A 338 -1.34 7.24 10.39
N MET A 339 -0.35 6.81 11.17
CA MET A 339 -0.55 5.85 12.27
C MET A 339 -1.50 6.40 13.34
N GLU A 340 -1.36 7.68 13.72
CA GLU A 340 -2.25 8.31 14.69
C GLU A 340 -3.70 8.33 14.19
N PHE A 341 -3.91 8.76 12.94
CA PHE A 341 -5.24 8.76 12.33
C PHE A 341 -5.83 7.35 12.24
N ILE A 342 -5.05 6.39 11.74
CA ILE A 342 -5.50 5.01 11.53
C ILE A 342 -5.86 4.37 12.87
N TYR A 343 -5.01 4.43 13.89
CA TYR A 343 -5.32 3.78 15.18
C TYR A 343 -6.37 4.51 16.02
N LYS A 344 -6.68 5.77 15.69
CA LYS A 344 -7.85 6.47 16.25
C LYS A 344 -9.17 6.04 15.59
N THR A 345 -9.13 5.54 14.36
CA THR A 345 -10.32 5.46 13.49
C THR A 345 -10.62 4.04 13.00
N TYR A 346 -9.60 3.22 12.81
CA TYR A 346 -9.64 1.89 12.19
C TYR A 346 -9.03 0.83 13.14
N PRO A 347 -9.30 -0.47 12.88
CA PRO A 347 -8.74 -1.57 13.66
C PRO A 347 -7.22 -1.53 13.77
N LEU A 348 -6.70 -2.10 14.87
CA LEU A 348 -5.26 -2.28 15.04
C LEU A 348 -4.70 -3.22 13.97
N GLY A 349 -3.49 -2.93 13.50
CA GLY A 349 -2.85 -3.66 12.41
C GLY A 349 -1.41 -3.24 12.19
N SER A 350 -0.67 -4.03 11.42
CA SER A 350 0.72 -3.71 11.02
C SER A 350 0.76 -2.66 9.91
N PHE A 351 1.92 -2.05 9.68
CA PHE A 351 2.12 -1.01 8.68
C PHE A 351 3.32 -1.30 7.76
N ASP A 352 3.18 -0.92 6.50
CA ASP A 352 4.31 -0.69 5.60
C ASP A 352 4.19 0.71 4.98
N THR A 353 5.31 1.42 4.96
CA THR A 353 5.44 2.75 4.35
C THR A 353 6.61 2.77 3.38
N ARG A 354 6.74 3.83 2.59
CA ARG A 354 7.90 4.01 1.70
C ARG A 354 9.18 4.26 2.53
N PRO A 355 10.17 3.35 2.54
CA PRO A 355 11.45 3.57 3.23
C PRO A 355 12.23 4.73 2.60
N LEU A 356 13.22 5.30 3.31
CA LEU A 356 14.06 6.35 2.74
C LEU A 356 15.17 5.79 1.87
N ASN A 357 15.77 4.68 2.28
CA ASN A 357 16.76 3.98 1.46
C ASN A 357 16.13 2.87 0.61
N PHE A 358 16.40 2.92 -0.69
CA PHE A 358 16.21 1.82 -1.60
C PHE A 358 17.57 1.27 -2.03
N SER A 359 17.98 0.15 -1.44
CA SER A 359 19.18 -0.57 -1.86
C SER A 359 19.06 -1.18 -3.27
N ASP A 360 17.83 -1.23 -3.81
CA ASP A 360 17.48 -1.81 -5.10
C ASP A 360 16.70 -0.78 -5.94
N VAL A 361 17.26 -0.40 -7.09
CA VAL A 361 16.68 0.56 -8.03
C VAL A 361 15.32 0.09 -8.57
N SER A 362 15.14 -1.22 -8.73
CA SER A 362 13.84 -1.78 -9.15
C SER A 362 12.78 -1.63 -8.05
N ALA A 363 13.19 -1.75 -6.78
CA ALA A 363 12.33 -1.46 -5.63
C ALA A 363 12.00 0.04 -5.54
N THR A 364 12.90 0.93 -5.95
CA THR A 364 12.63 2.39 -6.04
C THR A 364 11.55 2.72 -7.06
N LEU A 365 11.53 2.02 -8.19
CA LEU A 365 10.59 2.27 -9.30
C LEU A 365 9.23 1.58 -9.11
N SER A 366 9.13 0.62 -8.20
CA SER A 366 7.90 -0.15 -7.95
C SER A 366 7.75 -0.51 -6.46
N ILE A 367 7.83 0.51 -5.61
CA ILE A 367 7.86 0.40 -4.15
C ILE A 367 6.68 -0.42 -3.62
N ARG A 368 5.47 -0.13 -4.08
CA ARG A 368 4.27 -0.88 -3.68
C ARG A 368 4.40 -2.36 -4.01
N ARG A 369 4.87 -2.68 -5.22
CA ARG A 369 5.08 -4.08 -5.63
C ARG A 369 6.10 -4.78 -4.74
N PHE A 370 7.22 -4.12 -4.43
CA PHE A 370 8.24 -4.65 -3.52
C PHE A 370 7.67 -4.97 -2.12
N LEU A 371 6.87 -4.06 -1.55
CA LEU A 371 6.23 -4.25 -0.24
C LEU A 371 5.19 -5.38 -0.29
N LEU A 372 4.40 -5.45 -1.36
CA LEU A 372 3.43 -6.53 -1.61
C LEU A 372 4.12 -7.90 -1.73
N ASP A 373 5.17 -8.02 -2.54
CA ASP A 373 5.94 -9.26 -2.67
C ASP A 373 6.49 -9.71 -1.31
N LYS A 374 7.03 -8.78 -0.52
CA LYS A 374 7.58 -9.09 0.80
C LYS A 374 6.54 -9.70 1.73
N ILE A 375 5.35 -9.10 1.86
CA ILE A 375 4.32 -9.62 2.77
C ILE A 375 3.70 -10.93 2.24
N PHE A 376 3.49 -11.08 0.93
CA PHE A 376 2.98 -12.32 0.34
C PHE A 376 3.95 -13.50 0.53
N GLN A 377 5.25 -13.26 0.33
CA GLN A 377 6.30 -14.26 0.55
C GLN A 377 6.50 -14.57 2.04
N THR A 378 6.24 -13.59 2.93
CA THR A 378 6.30 -13.81 4.38
C THR A 378 5.18 -14.76 4.85
N PHE A 379 4.01 -14.70 4.21
CA PHE A 379 2.82 -15.49 4.59
C PHE A 379 2.28 -16.34 3.43
N PRO A 380 3.02 -17.38 2.99
CA PRO A 380 2.67 -18.14 1.79
C PRO A 380 1.33 -18.89 1.86
N GLN A 381 0.81 -19.11 3.07
CA GLN A 381 -0.44 -19.84 3.33
C GLN A 381 -1.60 -18.93 3.74
N ARG A 382 -1.35 -17.63 4.02
CA ARG A 382 -2.43 -16.69 4.30
C ARG A 382 -3.13 -16.26 3.02
N LYS A 383 -4.37 -15.86 3.19
CA LYS A 383 -5.19 -15.25 2.15
C LYS A 383 -5.21 -13.74 2.30
N PHE A 384 -5.31 -13.03 1.19
CA PHE A 384 -5.25 -11.57 1.14
C PHE A 384 -6.50 -10.99 0.49
N ILE A 385 -7.00 -9.91 1.09
CA ILE A 385 -7.97 -9.00 0.50
C ILE A 385 -7.24 -7.69 0.24
N LEU A 386 -7.14 -7.27 -1.01
CA LEU A 386 -6.47 -6.05 -1.42
C LEU A 386 -7.49 -4.93 -1.56
N VAL A 387 -7.30 -3.82 -0.86
CA VAL A 387 -8.18 -2.65 -0.90
C VAL A 387 -7.38 -1.43 -1.35
N GLY A 388 -7.91 -0.68 -2.32
CA GLY A 388 -7.28 0.51 -2.87
C GLY A 388 -8.28 1.35 -3.65
N ASP A 389 -7.78 2.22 -4.53
CA ASP A 389 -8.60 3.12 -5.32
C ASP A 389 -8.04 3.30 -6.74
N THR A 390 -8.82 3.94 -7.61
CA THR A 390 -8.47 4.11 -9.03
C THR A 390 -7.49 5.24 -9.33
N THR A 391 -7.21 6.12 -8.38
CA THR A 391 -6.30 7.27 -8.58
C THR A 391 -4.83 6.86 -8.53
N ASN A 392 -4.53 5.74 -7.87
CA ASN A 392 -3.18 5.20 -7.72
C ASN A 392 -2.83 4.23 -8.86
N SER A 393 -1.99 4.68 -9.81
CA SER A 393 -1.63 3.89 -10.98
C SER A 393 -0.78 2.65 -10.65
N ASP A 394 -0.04 2.68 -9.54
CA ASP A 394 0.70 1.54 -9.01
C ASP A 394 -0.22 0.48 -8.41
N VAL A 395 -1.31 0.86 -7.72
CA VAL A 395 -2.39 -0.05 -7.27
C VAL A 395 -3.02 -0.78 -8.47
N MET A 396 -3.39 -0.02 -9.50
CA MET A 396 -4.03 -0.53 -10.71
C MET A 396 -3.16 -1.53 -11.49
N LYS A 397 -1.83 -1.47 -11.32
CA LYS A 397 -0.88 -2.44 -11.90
C LYS A 397 -0.57 -3.58 -10.95
N ALA A 398 -0.23 -3.27 -9.69
CA ALA A 398 0.33 -4.23 -8.76
C ALA A 398 -0.73 -5.22 -8.24
N TYR A 399 -1.93 -4.77 -7.89
CA TYR A 399 -2.96 -5.63 -7.30
C TYR A 399 -3.42 -6.77 -8.22
N PRO A 400 -3.78 -6.52 -9.50
CA PRO A 400 -4.10 -7.62 -10.41
C PRO A 400 -2.90 -8.52 -10.70
N ALA A 401 -1.67 -8.00 -10.65
CA ALA A 401 -0.47 -8.82 -10.79
C ALA A 401 -0.29 -9.76 -9.58
N MET A 402 -0.54 -9.30 -8.35
CA MET A 402 -0.48 -10.17 -7.16
C MET A 402 -1.44 -11.36 -7.26
N PHE A 403 -2.64 -11.17 -7.82
CA PHE A 403 -3.58 -12.27 -8.05
C PHE A 403 -3.04 -13.34 -9.01
N LYS A 404 -2.31 -12.90 -10.04
CA LYS A 404 -1.74 -13.78 -11.08
C LYS A 404 -0.46 -14.47 -10.62
N ASP A 405 0.39 -13.75 -9.90
CA ASP A 405 1.72 -14.21 -9.50
C ASP A 405 1.68 -15.07 -8.22
N TYR A 406 0.68 -14.85 -7.36
CA TYR A 406 0.46 -15.62 -6.12
C TYR A 406 -0.91 -16.31 -6.16
N PRO A 407 -1.07 -17.33 -7.03
CA PRO A 407 -2.34 -18.01 -7.20
C PRO A 407 -2.84 -18.58 -5.88
N ASN A 408 -4.15 -18.50 -5.66
CA ASN A 408 -4.85 -18.92 -4.45
C ASN A 408 -4.58 -18.06 -3.20
N GLN A 409 -3.69 -17.05 -3.21
CA GLN A 409 -3.53 -16.18 -2.04
C GLN A 409 -4.49 -14.99 -2.05
N VAL A 410 -4.78 -14.39 -3.20
CA VAL A 410 -5.70 -13.24 -3.28
C VAL A 410 -7.15 -13.71 -3.37
N LEU A 411 -7.98 -13.37 -2.37
CA LEU A 411 -9.43 -13.63 -2.39
C LEU A 411 -10.16 -12.53 -3.16
N CYS A 412 -9.88 -11.28 -2.81
CA CYS A 412 -10.60 -10.11 -3.30
C CYS A 412 -9.64 -8.97 -3.67
N ILE A 413 -9.97 -8.24 -4.74
CA ILE A 413 -9.42 -6.93 -5.08
C ILE A 413 -10.58 -5.92 -5.08
N LEU A 414 -10.63 -5.04 -4.09
CA LEU A 414 -11.70 -4.05 -3.91
C LEU A 414 -11.13 -2.66 -4.18
N LEU A 415 -11.64 -1.99 -5.21
CA LEU A 415 -11.13 -0.69 -5.66
C LEU A 415 -12.22 0.37 -5.58
N ARG A 416 -12.00 1.44 -4.81
CA ARG A 416 -12.86 2.62 -4.86
C ARG A 416 -12.69 3.27 -6.24
N ASN A 417 -13.79 3.40 -6.97
CA ASN A 417 -13.85 4.09 -8.24
C ASN A 417 -14.12 5.58 -8.02
N THR A 418 -13.06 6.32 -7.73
CA THR A 418 -13.09 7.78 -7.51
C THR A 418 -13.63 8.54 -8.71
N SER A 419 -13.32 8.10 -9.94
CA SER A 419 -13.84 8.72 -11.16
C SER A 419 -15.37 8.65 -11.29
N ALA A 420 -16.02 7.74 -10.57
CA ALA A 420 -17.47 7.57 -10.55
C ALA A 420 -18.17 8.31 -9.41
N THR A 421 -17.44 8.79 -8.40
CA THR A 421 -18.01 9.48 -7.23
C THR A 421 -17.55 10.92 -7.08
N ASP A 422 -16.39 11.26 -7.64
CA ASP A 422 -15.70 12.51 -7.37
C ASP A 422 -15.57 13.27 -8.71
N ASP A 423 -16.46 14.24 -8.95
CA ASP A 423 -16.51 14.99 -10.21
C ASP A 423 -15.18 15.68 -10.58
N GLY A 424 -14.36 15.97 -9.58
CA GLY A 424 -13.03 16.55 -9.73
C GLY A 424 -11.96 15.59 -10.22
N ASP A 425 -12.20 14.27 -10.16
CA ASP A 425 -11.25 13.27 -10.62
C ASP A 425 -11.31 13.14 -12.14
N LYS A 426 -10.14 13.25 -12.76
CA LYS A 426 -9.91 13.14 -14.21
C LYS A 426 -8.69 12.26 -14.50
N PHE A 427 -8.19 11.54 -13.49
CA PHE A 427 -7.03 10.69 -13.65
C PHE A 427 -7.41 9.43 -14.42
N PRO A 428 -6.74 9.16 -15.55
CA PRO A 428 -6.97 7.93 -16.27
C PRO A 428 -6.38 6.75 -15.50
N TYR A 429 -7.08 5.63 -15.53
CA TYR A 429 -6.62 4.37 -14.94
C TYR A 429 -6.74 3.23 -15.95
N ASN A 430 -5.79 2.30 -15.90
CA ASN A 430 -5.74 1.16 -16.81
C ASN A 430 -6.29 -0.09 -16.12
N THR A 431 -7.32 -0.72 -16.71
CA THR A 431 -7.95 -1.94 -16.20
C THR A 431 -7.51 -3.23 -16.91
N GLU A 432 -6.56 -3.18 -17.83
CA GLU A 432 -6.03 -4.33 -18.58
C GLU A 432 -5.50 -5.44 -17.66
N GLY A 433 -4.88 -5.07 -16.53
CA GLY A 433 -4.40 -6.03 -15.54
C GLY A 433 -5.49 -6.97 -15.00
N PHE A 434 -6.75 -6.53 -14.98
CA PHE A 434 -7.90 -7.31 -14.51
C PHE A 434 -8.41 -8.33 -15.53
N LYS A 435 -7.90 -8.29 -16.77
CA LYS A 435 -8.24 -9.29 -17.77
C LYS A 435 -7.87 -10.68 -17.24
N ASP A 436 -8.80 -11.63 -17.43
CA ASP A 436 -8.69 -13.03 -17.01
C ASP A 436 -8.75 -13.26 -15.48
N ILE A 437 -9.02 -12.22 -14.68
CA ILE A 437 -9.40 -12.39 -13.26
C ILE A 437 -10.92 -12.66 -13.21
N PRO A 438 -11.40 -13.68 -12.48
CA PRO A 438 -12.83 -13.91 -12.36
C PRO A 438 -13.51 -12.72 -11.70
N GLN A 439 -14.68 -12.33 -12.22
CA GLN A 439 -15.41 -11.16 -11.73
C GLN A 439 -15.73 -11.24 -10.22
N ASN A 440 -15.93 -12.44 -9.66
CA ASN A 440 -16.17 -12.58 -8.22
C ASN A 440 -14.96 -12.24 -7.35
N ASN A 441 -13.74 -12.17 -7.92
CA ASN A 441 -12.52 -11.84 -7.19
C ASN A 441 -12.18 -10.35 -7.21
N TYR A 442 -12.95 -9.50 -7.89
CA TYR A 442 -12.72 -8.05 -7.83
C TYR A 442 -14.01 -7.23 -7.93
N MET A 443 -13.98 -6.02 -7.37
CA MET A 443 -15.07 -5.07 -7.52
C MET A 443 -14.54 -3.64 -7.50
N PHE A 444 -14.95 -2.87 -8.51
CA PHE A 444 -14.87 -1.41 -8.51
C PHE A 444 -16.14 -0.89 -7.84
N PHE A 445 -16.01 -0.43 -6.60
CA PHE A 445 -17.12 0.04 -5.78
C PHE A 445 -17.12 1.56 -5.69
N LYS A 446 -18.27 2.16 -5.39
CA LYS A 446 -18.43 3.63 -5.40
C LYS A 446 -18.39 4.19 -3.99
N VAL A 447 -19.15 3.60 -3.08
CA VAL A 447 -19.27 4.05 -1.68
C VAL A 447 -19.01 2.88 -0.72
N PRO A 448 -18.60 3.12 0.55
CA PRO A 448 -18.27 2.02 1.46
C PRO A 448 -19.42 1.03 1.66
N ASN A 449 -20.67 1.50 1.58
CA ASN A 449 -21.85 0.64 1.68
C ASN A 449 -21.96 -0.44 0.59
N ASP A 450 -21.31 -0.26 -0.56
CA ASP A 450 -21.23 -1.28 -1.61
C ASP A 450 -20.45 -2.53 -1.14
N LEU A 451 -19.61 -2.39 -0.11
CA LEU A 451 -18.83 -3.47 0.51
C LEU A 451 -19.62 -4.26 1.56
N THR A 452 -20.85 -3.85 1.88
CA THR A 452 -21.68 -4.54 2.86
C THR A 452 -22.19 -5.87 2.29
N ASN A 453 -22.33 -6.87 3.16
CA ASN A 453 -22.86 -8.20 2.84
C ASN A 453 -22.06 -9.00 1.79
N LEU A 454 -20.80 -8.62 1.53
CA LEU A 454 -19.88 -9.44 0.74
C LEU A 454 -19.37 -10.63 1.57
N ASP A 455 -19.34 -11.81 0.97
CA ASP A 455 -18.67 -12.98 1.54
C ASP A 455 -17.22 -13.02 1.04
N VAL A 456 -16.43 -12.06 1.54
CA VAL A 456 -15.02 -11.88 1.17
C VAL A 456 -14.15 -13.06 1.58
N SER A 457 -14.56 -13.83 2.60
CA SER A 457 -13.85 -15.02 3.07
C SER A 457 -13.90 -16.18 2.07
N ASN A 458 -14.95 -16.27 1.25
CA ASN A 458 -15.12 -17.29 0.20
C ASN A 458 -14.92 -16.73 -1.22
N ALA A 459 -14.15 -15.64 -1.36
CA ALA A 459 -13.88 -14.98 -2.63
C ALA A 459 -15.15 -14.58 -3.41
N GLN A 460 -16.22 -14.20 -2.70
CA GLN A 460 -17.44 -13.61 -3.28
C GLN A 460 -17.43 -12.10 -3.04
N CYS A 461 -16.58 -11.42 -3.80
CA CYS A 461 -16.23 -10.02 -3.60
C CYS A 461 -17.04 -9.06 -4.47
N TRP A 462 -17.95 -9.59 -5.29
CA TRP A 462 -18.73 -8.80 -6.24
C TRP A 462 -20.20 -8.70 -5.84
N ASN A 463 -20.62 -7.47 -5.54
CA ASN A 463 -22.02 -7.12 -5.45
C ASN A 463 -22.58 -6.85 -6.85
N GLN A 464 -23.43 -7.76 -7.34
CA GLN A 464 -24.03 -7.70 -8.69
C GLN A 464 -24.91 -6.47 -8.93
N THR A 465 -25.37 -5.79 -7.86
CA THR A 465 -26.13 -4.55 -8.01
C THR A 465 -25.26 -3.35 -8.41
N ILE A 466 -23.94 -3.48 -8.33
CA ILE A 466 -22.97 -2.41 -8.62
C ILE A 466 -22.40 -2.60 -10.03
N PRO A 467 -22.74 -1.71 -10.99
CA PRO A 467 -22.26 -1.83 -12.36
C PRO A 467 -20.72 -1.77 -12.45
N GLN A 468 -20.13 -2.79 -13.07
CA GLN A 468 -18.70 -2.90 -13.30
C GLN A 468 -18.37 -2.42 -14.72
N ASN A 469 -17.98 -1.16 -14.88
CA ASN A 469 -17.62 -0.58 -16.18
C ASN A 469 -16.15 -0.86 -16.53
N VAL A 470 -15.75 -2.13 -16.53
CA VAL A 470 -14.36 -2.54 -16.76
C VAL A 470 -14.14 -2.83 -18.24
N THR A 471 -13.27 -2.04 -18.89
CA THR A 471 -13.03 -2.12 -20.34
C THR A 471 -11.81 -2.96 -20.73
N PHE A 472 -11.01 -3.36 -19.73
CA PHE A 472 -9.67 -3.95 -19.90
C PHE A 472 -8.73 -3.08 -20.73
N LYS A 473 -8.91 -1.76 -20.64
CA LYS A 473 -8.12 -0.71 -21.29
C LYS A 473 -8.00 0.49 -20.34
N THR A 474 -7.25 1.50 -20.76
CA THR A 474 -7.28 2.82 -20.12
C THR A 474 -8.66 3.45 -20.22
N GLN A 475 -9.20 3.86 -19.09
CA GLN A 475 -10.52 4.49 -18.93
C GLN A 475 -10.45 5.65 -17.92
N GLY A 476 -11.54 6.40 -17.74
CA GLY A 476 -11.52 7.61 -16.90
C GLY A 476 -10.89 8.83 -17.57
N LEU A 477 -10.79 8.85 -18.91
CA LEU A 477 -10.23 10.00 -19.62
C LEU A 477 -11.16 11.22 -19.53
N PRO A 478 -10.61 12.45 -19.64
CA PRO A 478 -11.41 13.67 -19.74
C PRO A 478 -12.52 13.56 -20.81
N PHE A 479 -13.68 14.15 -20.51
CA PHE A 479 -14.85 14.16 -21.40
C PHE A 479 -15.44 12.79 -21.74
N GLY A 480 -15.12 11.74 -20.97
CA GLY A 480 -15.69 10.40 -21.16
C GLY A 480 -15.12 9.63 -22.34
N LEU A 481 -14.02 10.10 -22.94
CA LEU A 481 -13.28 9.33 -23.93
C LEU A 481 -12.84 7.98 -23.31
N GLY A 482 -13.03 6.87 -24.01
CA GLY A 482 -12.62 5.55 -23.51
C GLY A 482 -13.56 4.84 -22.52
N ASN A 483 -14.70 5.45 -22.13
CA ASN A 483 -15.74 4.72 -21.38
C ASN A 483 -16.58 3.85 -22.33
N ALA A 484 -16.63 2.53 -22.09
CA ALA A 484 -17.51 1.64 -22.85
C ALA A 484 -18.95 1.66 -22.29
N ALA A 485 -19.74 2.64 -22.74
CA ALA A 485 -21.20 2.54 -22.95
C ALA A 485 -21.70 3.83 -23.62
N GLY A 486 -22.07 3.75 -24.91
CA GLY A 486 -22.83 4.78 -25.63
C GLY A 486 -21.98 5.84 -26.32
N SER A 487 -21.87 5.74 -27.65
CA SER A 487 -21.34 6.80 -28.50
C SER A 487 -22.18 8.07 -28.36
N LEU A 488 -21.70 9.05 -27.61
CA LEU A 488 -22.04 10.44 -27.88
C LEU A 488 -20.93 10.98 -28.78
N SER A 489 -21.22 11.04 -30.08
CA SER A 489 -20.40 11.77 -31.04
C SER A 489 -20.14 13.18 -30.48
N PRO A 490 -18.88 13.66 -30.49
CA PRO A 490 -18.62 15.03 -30.08
C PRO A 490 -19.42 15.99 -30.98
N PRO A 491 -19.92 17.12 -30.46
CA PRO A 491 -20.66 18.08 -31.27
C PRO A 491 -19.79 18.48 -32.46
N THR A 492 -20.39 18.42 -33.66
CA THR A 492 -19.78 18.66 -34.98
C THR A 492 -19.12 20.04 -35.12
N THR A 493 -19.24 20.91 -34.12
CA THR A 493 -18.60 22.22 -34.05
C THR A 493 -17.10 22.16 -33.70
N TRP A 494 -16.59 21.05 -33.14
CA TRP A 494 -15.17 20.93 -32.77
C TRP A 494 -14.25 20.50 -33.91
N ALA A 495 -14.75 19.72 -34.88
CA ALA A 495 -13.96 19.33 -36.05
C ALA A 495 -13.59 20.53 -36.93
N LEU A 496 -14.41 21.59 -36.92
CA LEU A 496 -14.13 22.84 -37.63
C LEU A 496 -13.12 23.74 -36.90
N ALA A 497 -13.11 23.76 -35.56
CA ALA A 497 -12.18 24.57 -34.79
C ALA A 497 -10.73 24.04 -34.84
N VAL A 498 -10.55 22.71 -34.80
CA VAL A 498 -9.23 22.07 -34.92
C VAL A 498 -8.70 22.14 -36.36
N GLY A 499 -9.58 22.06 -37.36
CA GLY A 499 -9.20 22.24 -38.77
C GLY A 499 -8.74 23.65 -39.12
N LEU A 500 -9.35 24.68 -38.51
CA LEU A 500 -8.97 26.09 -38.73
C LEU A 500 -7.67 26.48 -38.02
N LEU A 501 -7.33 25.84 -36.89
CA LEU A 501 -6.07 26.11 -36.19
C LEU A 501 -4.84 25.49 -36.90
N LEU A 502 -5.03 24.39 -37.63
CA LEU A 502 -3.96 23.73 -38.38
C LEU A 502 -3.68 24.40 -39.74
N LEU A 503 -4.64 25.15 -40.30
CA LEU A 503 -4.46 25.89 -41.55
C LEU A 503 -3.81 27.28 -41.37
N SER A 504 -3.85 27.86 -40.16
CA SER A 504 -3.22 29.16 -39.88
C SER A 504 -1.73 29.05 -39.53
N VAL A 505 -1.26 27.88 -39.08
CA VAL A 505 0.17 27.64 -38.77
C VAL A 505 0.98 27.29 -40.04
N ALA A 506 0.34 26.84 -41.12
CA ALA A 506 1.00 26.57 -42.40
C ALA A 506 1.20 27.81 -43.29
N ALA A 507 0.72 28.99 -42.89
CA ALA A 507 0.84 30.25 -43.65
C ALA A 507 1.86 31.24 -43.05
N LEU A 508 2.63 30.82 -42.04
CA LEU A 508 3.75 31.58 -41.46
C LEU A 508 4.98 30.68 -41.32
N VAL A 509 5.49 30.21 -42.47
CA VAL A 509 6.90 29.87 -42.69
C VAL A 509 7.31 30.44 -44.04
#